data_AF-A0A2G9GS22-F1
#
_entry.id   AF-A0A2G9GS22-F1
#
_cell.length_a   1.000
_cell.length_b   1.000
_cell.length_c   1.000
_cell.angle_alpha   90.00
_cell.angle_beta   90.00
_cell.angle_gamma   90.00
#
_symmetry.space_group_name_H-M   'P 1'
#
loop_
_entity.id
_entity.type
_entity.pdbx_description
1 polymer ?
#
loop_
_entity_poly.entity_id
_entity_poly.type
_entity_poly.pdbx_seq_one_letter_code
_entity_poly.pdbx_strand_id
1 'polypeptide(L)'
;MGKSYISLFLIGCLLSPIVYAYGESSKLVGEKELIYYCVAQRNANLEALQGFINYACGIADCSPIQPGGACFVPNLITNHASYALDLIYVTKGFCNKDIGVITPNNPCN
;
A
#
# COMPACT_ATOMS: atom_id res chain seq x y z
N MET A 1 18.66 15.19 25.54
CA MET A 1 20.12 15.13 25.82
C MET A 1 20.87 15.60 24.60
N GLY A 2 21.76 16.58 24.77
CA GLY A 2 22.36 17.34 23.68
C GLY A 2 23.35 16.58 22.81
N LYS A 3 23.53 17.08 21.58
CA LYS A 3 24.77 16.95 20.84
C LYS A 3 25.12 18.33 20.29
N SER A 4 25.93 19.03 21.07
CA SER A 4 26.59 20.28 20.72
C SER A 4 27.58 20.04 19.59
N TYR A 5 27.30 20.55 18.39
CA TYR A 5 28.29 20.72 17.32
C TYR A 5 28.95 22.09 17.51
N ILE A 6 29.80 22.14 18.53
CA ILE A 6 30.77 23.21 18.75
C ILE A 6 31.78 23.12 17.59
N SER A 7 32.08 24.30 17.03
CA SER A 7 33.29 24.63 16.27
C SER A 7 33.07 24.94 14.78
N LEU A 8 33.11 26.25 14.48
CA LEU A 8 33.70 26.84 13.27
C LEU A 8 32.93 26.81 11.94
N PHE A 9 31.67 27.28 11.94
CA PHE A 9 31.24 28.24 10.89
C PHE A 9 31.50 29.67 11.40
N LEU A 10 32.66 29.89 12.04
CA LEU A 10 33.18 31.23 12.21
C LEU A 10 33.70 31.67 10.85
N ILE A 11 33.08 32.75 10.36
CA ILE A 11 33.62 33.68 9.38
C ILE A 11 33.28 33.35 7.93
N GLY A 12 32.05 33.67 7.54
CA GLY A 12 31.68 33.96 6.16
C GLY A 12 30.17 34.09 6.02
N CYS A 13 29.56 35.23 5.74
CA CYS A 13 30.04 36.54 5.37
C CYS A 13 29.02 37.55 5.92
N LEU A 14 29.51 38.66 6.48
CA LEU A 14 28.67 39.79 6.82
C LEU A 14 28.02 40.31 5.53
N LEU A 15 26.68 40.20 5.49
CA LEU A 15 25.79 41.09 4.74
C LEU A 15 25.97 41.06 3.21
N SER A 16 25.76 39.89 2.59
CA SER A 16 25.54 39.82 1.14
C SER A 16 24.05 39.98 0.81
N PRO A 17 23.64 41.02 0.06
CA PRO A 17 22.34 41.06 -0.59
C PRO A 17 22.48 40.31 -1.92
N ILE A 18 22.54 38.98 -1.87
CA ILE A 18 22.50 38.18 -3.10
C ILE A 18 21.31 37.25 -3.00
N VAL A 19 20.30 37.65 -3.75
CA VAL A 19 19.28 36.77 -4.32
C VAL A 19 19.94 35.47 -4.77
N TYR A 20 19.74 34.40 -4.01
CA TYR A 20 19.71 33.05 -4.57
C TYR A 20 18.36 32.46 -4.21
N ALA A 21 17.37 32.89 -4.98
CA ALA A 21 16.21 32.06 -5.25
C ALA A 21 16.72 30.77 -5.89
N TYR A 22 16.85 29.71 -5.10
CA TYR A 22 16.82 28.34 -5.59
C TYR A 22 15.78 27.63 -4.75
N GLY A 23 14.54 27.62 -5.25
CA GLY A 23 13.70 26.47 -5.00
C GLY A 23 14.28 25.33 -5.80
N GLU A 24 14.59 24.20 -5.16
CA GLU A 24 14.49 22.91 -5.83
C GLU A 24 14.41 21.81 -4.78
N SER A 25 13.48 20.91 -5.05
CA SER A 25 13.22 19.67 -4.33
C SER A 25 14.49 18.83 -4.24
N SER A 26 14.73 18.25 -3.07
CA SER A 26 15.46 16.99 -3.01
C SER A 26 14.87 16.09 -1.94
N LYS A 27 13.63 15.64 -2.19
CA LYS A 27 13.18 14.34 -1.68
C LYS A 27 13.96 13.26 -2.45
N LEU A 28 15.26 13.16 -2.20
CA LEU A 28 16.10 12.06 -2.64
C LEU A 28 15.90 10.90 -1.67
N VAL A 29 14.70 10.35 -1.70
CA VAL A 29 14.59 8.92 -1.52
C VAL A 29 13.86 8.47 -2.76
N GLY A 30 14.62 7.97 -3.73
CA GLY A 30 14.11 6.98 -4.68
C GLY A 30 13.77 5.71 -3.91
N GLU A 31 12.87 5.82 -2.94
CA GLU A 31 12.12 4.70 -2.43
C GLU A 31 11.15 4.44 -3.57
N LYS A 32 11.34 3.33 -4.27
CA LYS A 32 10.22 2.76 -4.98
C LYS A 32 9.13 2.63 -3.92
N GLU A 33 8.15 3.52 -3.91
CA GLU A 33 7.03 3.45 -2.99
C GLU A 33 6.40 2.08 -3.24
N LEU A 34 6.67 1.14 -2.34
CA LEU A 34 6.28 -0.25 -2.51
C LEU A 34 4.80 -0.33 -2.17
N ILE A 35 3.98 -0.47 -3.21
CA ILE A 35 2.56 -0.78 -3.03
C ILE A 35 2.46 -2.23 -2.60
N TYR A 36 1.86 -2.44 -1.43
CA TYR A 36 1.59 -3.75 -0.88
C TYR A 36 0.10 -4.06 -0.95
N TYR A 37 -0.22 -5.32 -1.15
CA TYR A 37 -1.56 -5.86 -1.29
C TYR A 37 -1.79 -6.95 -0.25
N CYS A 38 -3.03 -7.12 0.21
CA CYS A 38 -3.43 -8.29 1.01
C CYS A 38 -4.10 -9.32 0.09
N VAL A 39 -3.48 -10.48 -0.08
CA VAL A 39 -3.99 -11.52 -0.99
C VAL A 39 -4.25 -12.83 -0.27
N ALA A 40 -5.06 -13.71 -0.83
CA ALA A 40 -5.37 -15.00 -0.23
C ALA A 40 -4.11 -15.88 -0.10
N GLN A 41 -3.96 -16.58 1.03
CA GLN A 41 -2.91 -17.59 1.19
C GLN A 41 -3.20 -18.81 0.30
N ARG A 42 -2.14 -19.45 -0.20
CA ARG A 42 -2.27 -20.61 -1.11
C ARG A 42 -2.99 -21.80 -0.48
N ASN A 43 -2.90 -21.96 0.84
CA ASN A 43 -3.48 -23.05 1.62
C ASN A 43 -4.65 -22.58 2.50
N ALA A 44 -5.20 -21.39 2.25
CA ALA A 44 -6.37 -20.91 2.98
C ALA A 44 -7.57 -21.83 2.70
N ASN A 45 -8.39 -22.03 3.73
CA ASN A 45 -9.62 -22.78 3.61
C ASN A 45 -10.60 -22.04 2.67
N LEU A 46 -11.13 -22.74 1.65
CA LEU A 46 -12.00 -22.15 0.63
C LEU A 46 -13.33 -21.62 1.19
N GLU A 47 -13.90 -22.27 2.21
CA GLU A 47 -15.12 -21.83 2.87
C GLU A 47 -14.88 -20.53 3.65
N ALA A 48 -13.74 -20.42 4.34
CA ALA A 48 -13.33 -19.18 5.00
C ALA A 48 -13.12 -18.04 4.00
N LEU A 49 -12.49 -18.32 2.84
CA LEU A 49 -12.36 -17.34 1.75
C LEU A 49 -13.72 -16.90 1.21
N GLN A 50 -14.64 -17.84 0.96
CA GLN A 50 -15.98 -17.51 0.49
C GLN A 50 -16.76 -16.68 1.53
N GLY A 51 -16.66 -17.04 2.81
CA GLY A 51 -17.22 -16.26 3.90
C GLY A 51 -16.67 -14.83 3.95
N PHE A 52 -15.37 -14.68 3.71
CA PHE A 52 -14.73 -13.36 3.64
C PHE A 52 -15.20 -12.55 2.42
N ILE A 53 -15.36 -13.15 1.24
CA ILE A 53 -15.96 -12.50 0.08
C ILE A 53 -17.34 -11.96 0.44
N ASN A 54 -18.20 -12.80 1.01
CA ASN A 54 -19.57 -12.41 1.38
C ASN A 54 -19.57 -11.25 2.38
N TYR A 55 -18.69 -11.28 3.38
CA TYR A 55 -18.49 -10.18 4.32
C TYR A 55 -18.06 -8.90 3.62
N ALA A 56 -16.98 -8.96 2.82
CA ALA A 56 -16.41 -7.79 2.16
C ALA A 56 -17.43 -7.13 1.23
N CYS A 57 -18.16 -7.91 0.42
CA CYS A 57 -19.17 -7.40 -0.50
C CYS A 57 -20.43 -6.88 0.20
N GLY A 58 -20.65 -7.23 1.47
CA GLY A 58 -21.70 -6.62 2.28
C GLY A 58 -21.38 -5.19 2.73
N ILE A 59 -20.11 -4.78 2.68
CA ILE A 59 -19.64 -3.49 3.20
C ILE A 59 -18.78 -2.68 2.21
N ALA A 60 -18.49 -3.22 1.04
CA ALA A 60 -17.66 -2.62 0.00
C ALA A 60 -18.15 -3.02 -1.41
N ASP A 61 -17.75 -2.27 -2.44
CA ASP A 61 -18.15 -2.55 -3.83
C ASP A 61 -17.33 -3.71 -4.42
N CYS A 62 -18.02 -4.81 -4.70
CA CYS A 62 -17.45 -6.00 -5.34
C CYS A 62 -17.74 -6.08 -6.84
N SER A 63 -18.26 -5.04 -7.48
CA SER A 63 -18.50 -5.02 -8.93
C SER A 63 -17.30 -5.50 -9.78
N PRO A 64 -16.03 -5.27 -9.40
CA PRO A 64 -14.88 -5.74 -10.20
C PRO A 64 -14.68 -7.26 -10.21
N ILE A 65 -15.18 -7.99 -9.20
CA ILE A 65 -15.09 -9.46 -9.13
C ILE A 65 -16.41 -10.16 -9.50
N GLN A 66 -17.43 -9.41 -9.93
CA GLN A 66 -18.66 -9.99 -10.48
C GLN A 66 -18.49 -10.30 -11.97
N PRO A 67 -19.35 -11.14 -12.58
CA PRO A 67 -19.32 -11.41 -14.02
C PRO A 67 -19.29 -10.12 -14.85
N GLY A 68 -18.29 -10.00 -15.74
CA GLY A 68 -18.06 -8.79 -16.55
C GLY A 68 -17.18 -7.72 -15.88
N GLY A 69 -16.82 -7.89 -14.62
CA GLY A 69 -15.89 -7.02 -13.90
C GLY A 69 -14.42 -7.22 -14.30
N ALA A 70 -13.59 -6.20 -14.06
CA ALA A 70 -12.19 -6.16 -14.47
C ALA A 70 -11.30 -7.22 -13.78
N CYS A 71 -11.69 -7.68 -12.58
CA CYS A 71 -10.98 -8.65 -11.75
C CYS A 71 -11.72 -9.98 -11.64
N PHE A 72 -12.65 -10.25 -12.56
CA PHE A 72 -13.44 -11.48 -12.54
C PHE A 72 -12.62 -12.72 -12.92
N VAL A 73 -11.66 -12.56 -13.84
CA VAL A 73 -10.86 -13.66 -14.38
C VAL A 73 -9.50 -13.72 -13.67
N PRO A 74 -9.06 -14.92 -13.23
CA PRO A 74 -9.75 -16.20 -13.33
C PRO A 74 -10.92 -16.30 -12.34
N ASN A 75 -12.00 -16.97 -12.75
CA ASN A 75 -13.20 -17.17 -11.94
C ASN A 75 -12.98 -18.27 -10.89
N LEU A 76 -12.14 -17.96 -9.90
CA LEU A 76 -11.78 -18.82 -8.78
C LEU A 76 -12.00 -18.07 -7.47
N ILE A 77 -12.49 -18.78 -6.45
CA ILE A 77 -12.71 -18.24 -5.10
C ILE A 77 -11.44 -17.59 -4.56
N THR A 78 -10.26 -18.18 -4.79
CA THR A 78 -8.97 -17.63 -4.34
C THR A 78 -8.65 -16.26 -4.94
N ASN A 79 -8.99 -16.04 -6.21
CA ASN A 79 -8.71 -14.79 -6.91
C ASN A 79 -9.68 -13.69 -6.49
N HIS A 80 -10.97 -14.02 -6.43
CA HIS A 80 -12.00 -13.10 -5.92
C HIS A 80 -11.76 -12.75 -4.45
N ALA A 81 -11.36 -13.72 -3.62
CA ALA A 81 -11.01 -13.46 -2.22
C ALA A 81 -9.74 -12.61 -2.09
N SER A 82 -8.75 -12.78 -2.97
CA SER A 82 -7.56 -11.94 -2.96
C SER A 82 -7.89 -10.48 -3.25
N TYR A 83 -8.79 -10.22 -4.20
CA TYR A 83 -9.30 -8.87 -4.44
C TYR A 83 -10.11 -8.34 -3.24
N ALA A 84 -11.00 -9.16 -2.65
CA ALA A 84 -11.79 -8.76 -1.49
C ALA A 84 -10.91 -8.45 -0.26
N LEU A 85 -9.87 -9.25 -0.01
CA LEU A 85 -8.88 -9.02 1.05
C LEU A 85 -8.15 -7.70 0.82
N ASP A 86 -7.73 -7.44 -0.41
CA ASP A 86 -7.05 -6.20 -0.75
C ASP A 86 -7.97 -4.98 -0.61
N LEU A 87 -9.23 -5.10 -1.06
CA LEU A 87 -10.24 -4.05 -0.91
C LEU A 87 -10.44 -3.68 0.56
N ILE A 88 -10.53 -4.66 1.47
CA ILE A 88 -10.61 -4.40 2.91
C ILE A 88 -9.29 -3.84 3.45
N TYR A 89 -8.15 -4.31 2.95
CA TYR A 89 -6.85 -3.80 3.36
C TYR A 89 -6.68 -2.32 3.02
N VAL A 90 -7.02 -1.88 1.80
CA VAL A 90 -6.90 -0.47 1.40
C VAL A 90 -7.96 0.42 2.07
N THR A 91 -9.18 -0.08 2.27
CA THR A 91 -10.27 0.73 2.83
C THR A 91 -10.28 0.78 4.35
N LYS A 92 -9.81 -0.28 5.03
CA LYS A 92 -9.86 -0.42 6.50
C LYS A 92 -8.48 -0.54 7.15
N GLY A 93 -7.41 -0.75 6.38
CA GLY A 93 -6.07 -0.99 6.92
C GLY A 93 -5.90 -2.37 7.56
N PHE A 94 -6.80 -3.31 7.28
CA PHE A 94 -6.83 -4.62 7.92
C PHE A 94 -6.65 -5.76 6.91
N CYS A 95 -5.68 -6.63 7.19
CA CYS A 95 -5.45 -7.88 6.45
C CYS A 95 -5.65 -9.05 7.40
N ASN A 96 -6.64 -9.90 7.12
CA ASN A 96 -6.90 -11.10 7.93
C ASN A 96 -5.77 -12.11 7.71
N LYS A 97 -4.88 -12.28 8.70
CA LYS A 97 -3.69 -13.14 8.60
C LYS A 97 -3.99 -14.64 8.65
N ASP A 98 -5.21 -15.05 8.97
CA ASP A 98 -5.59 -16.46 8.97
C ASP A 98 -5.85 -16.98 7.55
N ILE A 99 -6.23 -16.09 6.63
CA ILE A 99 -6.58 -16.43 5.24
C ILE A 99 -5.81 -15.59 4.21
N GLY A 100 -5.10 -14.55 4.63
CA GLY A 100 -4.44 -13.57 3.78
C GLY A 100 -2.98 -13.31 4.14
N VAL A 101 -2.21 -12.78 3.19
CA VAL A 101 -0.80 -12.43 3.34
C VAL A 101 -0.50 -11.14 2.59
N ILE A 102 0.39 -10.32 3.16
CA ILE A 102 0.85 -9.08 2.51
C ILE A 102 1.93 -9.41 1.48
N THR A 103 1.77 -8.89 0.26
CA THR A 103 2.68 -9.13 -0.87
C THR A 103 2.78 -7.90 -1.76
N PRO A 104 3.89 -7.70 -2.49
CA PRO A 104 3.96 -6.67 -3.53
C PRO A 104 3.21 -7.04 -4.83
N ASN A 105 2.61 -8.24 -4.90
CA ASN A 105 1.92 -8.70 -6.10
C ASN A 105 0.45 -8.27 -6.09
N ASN A 106 0.03 -7.54 -7.12
CA ASN A 106 -1.37 -7.14 -7.31
C ASN A 106 -2.25 -8.40 -7.54
N PRO A 107 -3.34 -8.60 -6.78
CA PRO A 107 -4.22 -9.77 -6.93
C PRO A 107 -5.10 -9.76 -8.19
N CYS A 108 -5.26 -8.61 -8.84
CA CYS A 108 -6.04 -8.42 -10.06
C CYS A 108 -5.11 -8.15 -11.26
N ASN A 109 -4.21 -9.08 -11.55
CA ASN A 109 -3.33 -9.06 -12.71
C ASN A 109 -2.94 -10.47 -13.15
#